data_AF-A0A3N4VMH7-F1
#
_entry.id   AF-A0A3N4VMH7-F1
#
_cell.length_a   1.000
_cell.length_b   1.000
_cell.length_c   1.000
_cell.angle_alpha   90.00
_cell.angle_beta   90.00
_cell.angle_gamma   90.00
#
_symmetry.space_group_name_H-M   'P 1'
#
loop_
_entity.id
_entity.type
_entity.pdbx_description
1 polymer ?
#
loop_
_entity_poly.entity_id
_entity_poly.type
_entity_poly.pdbx_seq_one_letter_code
_entity_poly.pdbx_strand_id
1 'polypeptide(L)'
;MTGSPPAQPDPNSDLTQAGLVVIAEATALHDDDPVVIDAARENLLDTVDELVDEPLTPRQEEVVEAISIAAGTLTAGLSGALASVREKPVADVLTGAAATLFTPNNPRPGDASTGE
;
A
#
# COMPACT_ATOMS: atom_id res chain seq x y z
N MET A 1 38.39 10.02 -6.44
CA MET A 1 37.28 9.27 -5.81
C MET A 1 36.04 9.52 -6.65
N THR A 2 35.73 8.65 -7.61
CA THR A 2 34.47 8.70 -8.34
C THR A 2 33.46 7.87 -7.56
N GLY A 3 32.73 8.51 -6.65
CA GLY A 3 31.57 7.87 -6.03
C GLY A 3 30.53 7.65 -7.12
N SER A 4 30.04 6.42 -7.28
CA SER A 4 28.86 6.17 -8.09
C SER A 4 27.73 7.09 -7.61
N PRO A 5 26.92 7.67 -8.51
CA PRO A 5 25.72 8.38 -8.10
C PRO A 5 24.87 7.45 -7.21
N PRO A 6 24.19 7.98 -6.18
CA PRO A 6 23.28 7.18 -5.36
C PRO A 6 22.31 6.44 -6.28
N ALA A 7 22.07 5.16 -5.98
CA ALA A 7 21.10 4.37 -6.72
C ALA A 7 19.76 5.12 -6.70
N GLN A 8 19.20 5.41 -7.86
CA GLN A 8 17.86 5.99 -7.93
C GLN A 8 16.86 4.99 -7.30
N PRO A 9 15.88 5.48 -6.51
CA PRO A 9 14.80 4.63 -6.00
C PRO A 9 14.19 3.81 -7.14
N ASP A 10 13.96 2.52 -6.91
CA ASP A 10 13.25 1.68 -7.89
C ASP A 10 11.75 1.94 -7.70
N PRO A 11 11.07 2.59 -8.67
CA PRO A 11 9.66 2.94 -8.52
C PRO A 11 8.77 1.73 -8.26
N ASN A 12 9.17 0.52 -8.69
CA ASN A 12 8.40 -0.70 -8.43
C ASN A 12 8.55 -1.17 -6.98
N SER A 13 9.70 -0.94 -6.36
CA SER A 13 9.93 -1.21 -4.94
C SER A 13 9.07 -0.31 -4.07
N ASP A 14 9.06 1.00 -4.38
CA ASP A 14 8.31 2.01 -3.63
C ASP A 14 6.80 1.74 -3.69
N LEU A 15 6.28 1.41 -4.88
CA LEU A 15 4.88 1.02 -5.07
C LEU A 15 4.52 -0.26 -4.31
N THR A 16 5.44 -1.23 -4.29
CA THR A 16 5.25 -2.48 -3.53
C THR A 16 5.20 -2.20 -2.04
N GLN A 17 6.13 -1.39 -1.53
CA GLN A 17 6.19 -1.01 -0.12
C GLN A 17 4.93 -0.27 0.31
N ALA A 18 4.51 0.77 -0.43
CA ALA A 18 3.28 1.52 -0.16
C ALA A 18 2.04 0.60 -0.21
N GLY A 19 1.95 -0.29 -1.20
CA GLY A 19 0.85 -1.23 -1.33
C GLY A 19 0.74 -2.22 -0.16
N LEU A 20 1.87 -2.75 0.32
CA LEU A 20 1.89 -3.69 1.45
C LEU A 20 1.42 -3.05 2.75
N VAL A 21 1.78 -1.79 2.96
CA VAL A 21 1.39 -1.05 4.17
C VAL A 21 -0.11 -0.77 4.17
N VAL A 22 -0.71 -0.38 3.03
CA VAL A 22 -2.17 -0.24 2.93
C VAL A 22 -2.88 -1.57 3.21
N ILE A 23 -2.31 -2.70 2.78
CA ILE A 23 -2.84 -4.03 3.09
C ILE A 23 -2.70 -4.35 4.59
N ALA A 24 -1.60 -3.95 5.23
CA ALA A 24 -1.41 -4.10 6.66
C ALA A 24 -2.45 -3.28 7.45
N GLU A 25 -2.70 -2.03 7.06
CA GLU A 25 -3.74 -1.19 7.64
C GLU A 25 -5.14 -1.81 7.46
N ALA A 26 -5.45 -2.29 6.25
CA ALA A 26 -6.70 -2.99 6.00
C ALA A 26 -6.84 -4.26 6.85
N THR A 27 -5.75 -4.98 7.08
CA THR A 27 -5.71 -6.16 7.96
C THR A 27 -6.02 -5.77 9.40
N ALA A 28 -5.40 -4.69 9.90
CA ALA A 28 -5.64 -4.16 11.24
C ALA A 28 -7.11 -3.74 11.46
N LEU A 29 -7.74 -3.12 10.45
CA LEU A 29 -9.15 -2.74 10.50
C LEU A 29 -10.10 -3.94 10.65
N HIS A 30 -9.70 -5.14 10.23
CA HIS A 30 -10.49 -6.36 10.43
C HIS A 30 -10.25 -7.04 11.78
N ASP A 31 -9.16 -6.70 12.48
CA ASP A 31 -8.83 -7.21 13.81
C ASP A 31 -9.63 -6.48 14.91
N ASP A 32 -10.16 -5.29 14.61
CA ASP A 32 -10.93 -4.41 15.52
C ASP A 32 -10.19 -4.07 16.83
N ASP A 33 -8.86 -4.27 16.87
CA ASP A 33 -8.00 -3.88 17.97
C ASP A 33 -7.45 -2.46 17.73
N PRO A 34 -7.84 -1.46 18.56
CA PRO A 34 -7.42 -0.08 18.37
C PRO A 34 -5.91 0.10 18.46
N VAL A 35 -5.20 -0.74 19.23
CA VAL A 35 -3.73 -0.68 19.33
C VAL A 35 -3.09 -1.12 18.02
N VAL A 36 -3.63 -2.16 17.39
CA VAL A 36 -3.14 -2.67 16.11
C VAL A 36 -3.45 -1.68 14.98
N ILE A 37 -4.62 -1.04 15.02
CA ILE A 37 -5.02 0.00 14.05
C ILE A 37 -4.10 1.21 14.14
N ASP A 38 -3.81 1.70 15.35
CA ASP A 38 -2.93 2.87 15.51
C ASP A 38 -1.49 2.54 15.12
N ALA A 39 -0.97 1.36 15.47
CA ALA A 39 0.35 0.92 15.04
C ALA A 39 0.47 0.77 13.51
N ALA A 40 -0.59 0.27 12.85
CA ALA A 40 -0.60 0.18 11.40
C ALA A 40 -0.62 1.56 10.72
N ARG A 41 -1.31 2.54 11.33
CA ARG A 41 -1.30 3.93 10.86
C ARG A 41 0.07 4.57 11.01
N GLU A 42 0.72 4.41 12.15
CA GLU A 42 2.08 4.92 12.38
C GLU A 42 3.08 4.32 11.38
N ASN A 43 3.07 3.00 11.20
CA ASN A 43 3.90 2.32 10.21
C ASN A 43 3.68 2.85 8.78
N LEU A 44 2.46 3.27 8.45
CA LEU A 44 2.19 3.87 7.16
C LEU A 44 2.86 5.22 7.01
N LEU A 45 2.72 6.09 8.01
CA LEU A 45 3.30 7.43 7.97
C LEU A 45 4.83 7.34 7.92
N ASP A 46 5.42 6.44 8.70
CA ASP A 46 6.86 6.15 8.68
C ASP A 46 7.31 5.66 7.29
N THR A 47 6.55 4.75 6.67
CA THR A 47 6.85 4.28 5.31
C THR A 47 6.79 5.42 4.30
N VAL A 48 5.81 6.32 4.40
CA VAL A 48 5.73 7.47 3.49
C VAL A 48 6.91 8.41 3.70
N ASP A 49 7.34 8.64 4.95
CA ASP A 49 8.51 9.46 5.27
C ASP A 49 9.80 8.86 4.69
N GLU A 50 9.95 7.53 4.69
CA GLU A 50 11.08 6.84 4.05
C GLU A 50 11.09 6.96 2.51
N LEU A 51 9.92 7.17 1.89
CA LEU A 51 9.77 7.23 0.43
C LEU A 51 9.90 8.65 -0.14
N VAL A 52 9.97 9.69 0.70
CA VAL A 52 10.09 11.09 0.25
C VAL A 52 11.53 11.59 0.34
N ASP A 53 11.97 12.35 -0.66
CA ASP A 53 13.33 12.93 -0.68
C ASP A 53 13.50 14.10 0.31
N GLU A 54 12.40 14.79 0.61
CA GLU A 54 12.35 15.93 1.53
C GLU A 54 11.17 15.74 2.49
N PRO A 55 11.29 16.19 3.76
CA PRO A 55 10.20 16.10 4.72
C PRO A 55 8.93 16.76 4.18
N LEU A 56 7.80 16.10 4.39
CA LEU A 56 6.50 16.65 4.05
C LEU A 56 6.24 17.94 4.83
N THR A 57 5.55 18.89 4.19
CA THR A 57 4.97 20.01 4.93
C THR A 57 3.84 19.50 5.84
N PRO A 58 3.49 20.19 6.93
CA PRO A 58 2.42 19.76 7.82
C PRO A 58 1.09 19.51 7.10
N ARG A 59 0.78 20.33 6.07
CA ARG A 59 -0.43 20.15 5.27
C ARG A 59 -0.38 18.91 4.37
N GLN A 60 0.80 18.51 3.92
CA GLN A 60 0.96 17.28 3.13
C GLN A 60 0.84 16.04 4.02
N GLU A 61 1.37 16.06 5.24
CA GLU A 61 1.20 14.98 6.23
C GLU A 61 -0.29 14.73 6.50
N GLU A 62 -1.07 15.79 6.79
CA GLU A 62 -2.53 15.69 6.99
C GLU A 62 -3.25 15.08 5.76
N VAL A 63 -2.80 15.42 4.55
CA VAL A 63 -3.40 14.90 3.31
C VAL A 63 -3.03 13.43 3.11
N VAL A 64 -1.78 13.04 3.36
CA VAL A 64 -1.34 11.65 3.30
C VAL A 64 -2.12 10.82 4.30
N GLU A 65 -2.22 11.27 5.56
CA GLU A 65 -2.99 10.58 6.60
C GLU A 65 -4.45 10.34 6.16
N ALA A 66 -5.12 11.36 5.60
CA ALA A 66 -6.49 11.23 5.11
C ALA A 66 -6.61 10.25 3.92
N ILE A 67 -5.65 10.26 2.99
CA ILE A 67 -5.60 9.33 1.85
C ILE A 67 -5.43 7.90 2.36
N SER A 68 -4.56 7.70 3.34
CA SER A 68 -4.26 6.40 3.92
C SER A 68 -5.45 5.80 4.62
N ILE A 69 -6.12 6.56 5.49
CA ILE A 69 -7.36 6.13 6.13
C ILE A 69 -8.41 5.72 5.08
N ALA A 70 -8.54 6.50 4.00
CA ALA A 70 -9.45 6.17 2.92
C ALA A 70 -9.03 4.89 2.17
N ALA A 71 -7.75 4.73 1.86
CA ALA A 71 -7.20 3.57 1.17
C ALA A 71 -7.31 2.28 2.00
N GLY A 72 -6.97 2.33 3.29
CA GLY A 72 -7.15 1.23 4.24
C GLY A 72 -8.61 0.83 4.37
N THR A 73 -9.52 1.81 4.54
CA THR A 73 -10.97 1.57 4.62
C THR A 73 -11.52 0.93 3.33
N LEU A 74 -11.14 1.45 2.17
CA LEU A 74 -11.55 0.89 0.88
C LEU A 74 -11.04 -0.54 0.72
N THR A 75 -9.78 -0.79 1.05
CA THR A 75 -9.15 -2.12 0.97
C THR A 75 -9.80 -3.09 1.94
N ALA A 76 -10.12 -2.68 3.16
CA ALA A 76 -10.84 -3.48 4.14
C ALA A 76 -12.27 -3.82 3.66
N GLY A 77 -13.01 -2.83 3.16
CA GLY A 77 -14.36 -3.03 2.63
C GLY A 77 -14.40 -3.95 1.40
N LEU A 78 -13.50 -3.73 0.43
CA LEU A 78 -13.43 -4.55 -0.79
C LEU A 78 -12.98 -5.99 -0.48
N SER A 79 -11.99 -6.15 0.41
CA SER A 79 -11.54 -7.48 0.82
C SER A 79 -12.61 -8.24 1.60
N GLY A 80 -13.37 -7.55 2.47
CA GLY A 80 -14.55 -8.12 3.15
C GLY A 80 -15.65 -8.54 2.18
N ALA A 81 -16.00 -7.68 1.22
CA ALA A 81 -17.00 -8.01 0.19
C ALA A 81 -16.56 -9.20 -0.68
N LEU A 82 -15.31 -9.22 -1.10
CA LEU A 82 -14.76 -10.32 -1.92
C LEU A 82 -14.68 -11.64 -1.14
N ALA A 83 -14.26 -11.58 0.13
CA ALA A 83 -14.23 -12.74 1.03
C ALA A 83 -15.62 -13.37 1.17
N SER A 84 -16.65 -12.54 1.34
CA SER A 84 -18.06 -12.98 1.40
C SER A 84 -18.50 -13.67 0.10
N VAL A 85 -18.24 -13.07 -1.06
CA VAL A 85 -18.60 -13.64 -2.38
C VAL A 85 -17.86 -14.96 -2.67
N ARG A 86 -16.64 -15.10 -2.15
CA ARG A 86 -15.78 -16.27 -2.40
C ARG A 86 -15.88 -17.34 -1.32
N GLU A 87 -16.65 -17.10 -0.25
CA GLU A 87 -16.71 -17.96 0.95
C GLU A 87 -15.30 -18.28 1.50
N LYS A 88 -14.45 -17.25 1.60
CA LYS A 88 -13.08 -17.36 2.10
C LYS A 88 -12.84 -16.45 3.30
N PRO A 89 -11.87 -16.78 4.17
CA PRO A 89 -11.36 -15.85 5.16
C PRO A 89 -10.85 -14.55 4.50
N VAL A 90 -11.12 -13.40 5.14
CA VAL A 90 -10.60 -12.09 4.68
C VAL A 90 -9.08 -12.08 4.62
N ALA A 91 -8.42 -12.72 5.59
CA ALA A 91 -6.96 -12.86 5.62
C ALA A 91 -6.40 -13.53 4.35
N ASP A 92 -7.09 -14.51 3.79
CA ASP A 92 -6.67 -15.18 2.55
C ASP A 92 -6.79 -14.24 1.34
N VAL A 93 -7.81 -13.38 1.32
CA VAL A 93 -8.00 -12.36 0.27
C VAL A 93 -6.92 -11.31 0.34
N LEU A 94 -6.62 -10.78 1.52
CA LEU A 94 -5.56 -9.78 1.74
C LEU A 94 -4.17 -10.37 1.44
N THR A 95 -3.91 -11.61 1.83
CA THR A 95 -2.68 -12.34 1.47
C THR A 95 -2.55 -12.50 -0.05
N GLY A 96 -3.65 -12.84 -0.72
CA GLY A 96 -3.70 -12.91 -2.18
C GLY A 96 -3.43 -11.56 -2.84
N ALA A 97 -4.00 -10.48 -2.32
CA ALA A 97 -3.74 -9.12 -2.79
C ALA A 97 -2.26 -8.74 -2.64
N ALA A 98 -1.64 -9.03 -1.49
CA ALA A 98 -0.22 -8.78 -1.26
C ALA A 98 0.68 -9.55 -2.23
N ALA A 99 0.34 -10.80 -2.53
CA ALA A 99 1.09 -11.62 -3.49
C ALA A 99 1.10 -11.02 -4.91
N THR A 100 0.06 -10.27 -5.30
CA THR A 100 0.02 -9.63 -6.62
C THR A 100 1.05 -8.50 -6.79
N LEU A 101 1.46 -7.85 -5.70
CA LEU A 101 2.47 -6.78 -5.73
C LEU A 101 3.85 -7.29 -6.15
N PHE A 102 4.14 -8.56 -5.87
CA PHE A 102 5.39 -9.21 -6.27
C PHE A 102 5.31 -9.90 -7.65
N THR A 103 4.16 -9.82 -8.33
CA THR A 103 3.99 -10.48 -9.63
C THR A 103 4.62 -9.61 -10.73
N PRO A 104 5.59 -10.10 -11.54
CA PRO A 104 6.40 -9.28 -12.45
C PRO A 104 5.68 -8.60 -13.64
N ASN A 105 4.34 -8.54 -13.70
CA ASN A 105 3.58 -8.00 -14.83
C ASN A 105 2.17 -7.55 -14.40
N ASN A 106 2.05 -6.48 -13.61
CA ASN A 106 0.81 -5.72 -13.67
C ASN A 106 0.97 -4.67 -14.77
N PRO A 107 0.33 -4.83 -15.95
CA PRO A 107 0.43 -3.83 -17.01
C PRO A 107 -0.05 -2.48 -16.48
N ARG A 108 0.67 -1.39 -16.78
CA ARG A 108 0.19 -0.06 -16.40
C ARG A 108 -1.17 0.17 -17.05
N PRO A 109 -2.11 0.88 -16.40
CA PRO A 109 -3.27 1.44 -17.09
C PRO A 109 -2.77 2.34 -18.24
N GLY A 110 -2.73 1.81 -19.46
CA GLY A 110 -2.11 2.45 -20.63
C GLY A 110 -1.29 1.53 -21.54
N ASP A 111 -0.82 0.38 -21.05
CA ASP A 111 -0.03 -0.57 -21.87
C ASP A 111 -0.92 -1.42 -22.81
N ALA A 112 -2.24 -1.37 -22.64
CA ALA A 112 -3.21 -2.04 -23.50
C ALA A 112 -3.68 -1.17 -24.68
N SER A 113 -2.72 -0.68 -25.49
CA SER A 113 -2.90 -0.34 -26.91
C SER A 113 -1.56 0.20 -27.42
N THR A 114 -0.81 -0.53 -28.24
CA THR A 114 -0.84 -0.39 -29.71
C THR A 114 0.05 -1.48 -30.32
N GLY A 115 -0.50 -2.28 -31.24
CA GLY A 115 0.23 -3.26 -32.05
C GLY A 115 -0.45 -4.63 -32.01
N GLU A 116 -0.99 -5.20 -33.08
CA GLU A 116 -1.02 -4.86 -34.52
C GLU A 116 -2.39 -5.27 -35.09
#